data_AF-A0A538CEF5-F1
#
_entry.id   AF-A0A538CEF5-F1
#
_cell.length_a   1.000
_cell.length_b   1.000
_cell.length_c   1.000
_cell.angle_alpha   90.00
_cell.angle_beta   90.00
_cell.angle_gamma   90.00
#
_symmetry.space_group_name_H-M   'P 1'
#
loop_
_entity.id
_entity.type
_entity.pdbx_description
1 polymer ?
#
loop_
_entity_poly.entity_id
_entity_poly.type
_entity_poly.pdbx_seq_one_letter_code
_entity_poly.pdbx_strand_id
1 'polypeptide(L)'
;FTRAFLALIGQWPWRRLAHVPVELILLPAGGPLSVYDFACWARQTMVALSVVEALRPVRSSHIDLSEIGGLRRHAVGVAERWVRERQEADGSWGGIQPPWVWSLVMLAALGHGFEDETFARGLAGWERFMVRDGDRLRPEACQSPVWDTALAVLALRAAGVPAEDPRLQAAGDWLLREEVTARGDWAVRRPALAPGGWAFEFDNDLYPDVDDAAVVVLALRELGIGDDAVRRGLDWLVGMQSRNGGWGAFDVDNEALWLYKLPICDFGKVTDEPTADVTAHALEALGHAQGNGAPLEAGLDWLLAEQERDGSWFGRWGVNHVYGTGAAVPALEACGLPPGHPAIRRALAWLDSVQQPSGAFGEDIRSYADPSWRGRGAPTPSQTAWALLAYVSGGAAAGLSTRQAAEYLLRVQRPDGDWDEQHYTGTGFPLDFMIRYHLYRLTFPLLALGRLRERLNG
;
A
#
# COMPACT_ATOMS: atom_id res chain seq x y z
N PHE A 1 5.96 -12.11 16.11
CA PHE A 1 7.02 -11.11 16.45
C PHE A 1 7.29 -10.90 17.95
N THR A 2 6.29 -10.62 18.81
CA THR A 2 6.53 -10.29 20.24
C THR A 2 7.41 -11.30 20.99
N ARG A 3 7.16 -12.61 20.80
CA ARG A 3 7.98 -13.66 21.41
C ARG A 3 9.44 -13.66 20.92
N ALA A 4 9.68 -13.27 19.67
CA ALA A 4 11.03 -13.13 19.12
C ALA A 4 11.76 -11.93 19.73
N PHE A 5 11.08 -10.79 19.90
CA PHE A 5 11.63 -9.65 20.64
C PHE A 5 11.97 -10.00 22.10
N LEU A 6 11.08 -10.72 22.80
CA LEU A 6 11.36 -11.20 24.15
C LEU A 6 12.53 -12.20 24.19
N ALA A 7 12.71 -13.01 23.14
CA ALA A 7 13.84 -13.94 23.05
C ALA A 7 15.19 -13.24 22.89
N LEU A 8 15.25 -12.14 22.11
CA LEU A 8 16.45 -11.31 21.96
C LEU A 8 16.98 -10.77 23.31
N ILE A 9 16.08 -10.48 24.25
CA ILE A 9 16.42 -9.96 25.59
C ILE A 9 16.37 -11.04 26.69
N GLY A 10 16.33 -12.33 26.30
CA GLY A 10 16.38 -13.46 27.23
C GLY A 10 15.10 -13.70 28.05
N GLN A 11 14.01 -13.00 27.74
CA GLN A 11 12.71 -13.10 28.43
C GLN A 11 11.80 -14.18 27.80
N TRP A 12 12.21 -14.80 26.69
CA TRP A 12 11.52 -15.93 26.08
C TRP A 12 12.50 -16.94 25.48
N PRO A 13 12.30 -18.26 25.62
CA PRO A 13 13.21 -19.24 25.05
C PRO A 13 13.07 -19.34 23.52
N TRP A 14 14.17 -19.14 22.77
CA TRP A 14 14.23 -19.28 21.30
C TRP A 14 13.61 -20.60 20.77
N ARG A 15 13.83 -21.72 21.49
CA ARG A 15 13.28 -23.05 21.14
C ARG A 15 11.74 -23.13 21.12
N ARG A 16 11.04 -22.11 21.62
CA ARG A 16 9.56 -22.03 21.61
C ARG A 16 9.01 -21.07 20.55
N LEU A 17 9.85 -20.54 19.67
CA LEU A 17 9.42 -19.79 18.49
C LEU A 17 9.10 -20.75 17.33
N ALA A 18 8.24 -20.30 16.43
CA ALA A 18 7.99 -20.97 15.17
C ALA A 18 9.25 -20.85 14.29
N HIS A 19 9.90 -21.96 13.98
CA HIS A 19 11.21 -21.96 13.32
C HIS A 19 11.13 -21.64 11.83
N VAL A 20 11.87 -20.62 11.37
CA VAL A 20 12.16 -20.35 9.96
C VAL A 20 13.55 -20.86 9.61
N PRO A 21 13.67 -21.96 8.83
CA PRO A 21 14.98 -22.43 8.40
C PRO A 21 15.63 -21.42 7.45
N VAL A 22 16.83 -20.95 7.81
CA VAL A 22 17.64 -20.06 6.95
C VAL A 22 17.94 -20.71 5.60
N GLU A 23 17.91 -22.04 5.52
CA GLU A 23 18.14 -22.81 4.30
C GLU A 23 17.09 -22.55 3.20
N LEU A 24 15.93 -21.94 3.51
CA LEU A 24 14.92 -21.54 2.51
C LEU A 24 15.46 -20.56 1.46
N ILE A 25 16.46 -19.73 1.80
CA ILE A 25 17.07 -18.78 0.86
C ILE A 25 17.78 -19.48 -0.32
N LEU A 26 18.10 -20.76 -0.18
CA LEU A 26 18.76 -21.56 -1.22
C LEU A 26 17.78 -22.13 -2.25
N LEU A 27 16.46 -22.02 -2.00
CA LEU A 27 15.45 -22.52 -2.92
C LEU A 27 15.37 -21.63 -4.17
N PRO A 28 15.23 -22.21 -5.37
CA PRO A 28 15.08 -21.44 -6.59
C PRO A 28 13.76 -20.64 -6.53
N ALA A 29 13.72 -19.49 -7.22
CA ALA A 29 12.58 -18.57 -7.17
C ALA A 29 11.23 -19.22 -7.45
N GLY A 30 11.17 -20.21 -8.37
CA GLY A 30 9.95 -20.96 -8.70
C GLY A 30 9.76 -22.29 -7.96
N GLY A 31 10.61 -22.61 -6.98
CA GLY A 31 10.48 -23.80 -6.14
C GLY A 31 9.50 -23.59 -4.98
N PRO A 32 8.86 -24.64 -4.46
CA PRO A 32 7.94 -24.51 -3.33
C PRO A 32 8.69 -24.05 -2.06
N LEU A 33 8.08 -23.16 -1.27
CA LEU A 33 8.67 -22.54 -0.06
C LEU A 33 9.80 -21.54 -0.37
N SER A 34 9.91 -21.12 -1.63
CA SER A 34 10.81 -20.04 -2.01
C SER A 34 10.49 -18.79 -1.22
N VAL A 35 11.51 -18.01 -0.83
CA VAL A 35 11.28 -16.70 -0.20
C VAL A 35 10.51 -15.74 -1.13
N TYR A 36 10.54 -16.00 -2.44
CA TYR A 36 9.78 -15.26 -3.46
C TYR A 36 8.31 -15.69 -3.59
N ASP A 37 7.85 -16.63 -2.75
CA ASP A 37 6.43 -16.92 -2.54
C ASP A 37 5.78 -15.95 -1.53
N PHE A 38 6.58 -15.23 -0.72
CA PHE A 38 6.10 -14.24 0.25
C PHE A 38 6.03 -12.85 -0.37
N ALA A 39 5.11 -12.00 0.10
CA ALA A 39 5.03 -10.58 -0.22
C ALA A 39 6.33 -9.86 0.14
N CYS A 40 6.66 -8.75 -0.52
CA CYS A 40 7.92 -8.01 -0.30
C CYS A 40 8.18 -7.69 1.19
N TRP A 41 7.19 -7.17 1.91
CA TRP A 41 7.32 -6.81 3.34
C TRP A 41 7.58 -8.03 4.24
N ALA A 42 6.91 -9.15 3.94
CA ALA A 42 7.05 -10.40 4.67
C ALA A 42 8.37 -11.09 4.33
N ARG A 43 8.76 -11.09 3.05
CA ARG A 43 10.01 -11.65 2.54
C ARG A 43 11.21 -11.01 3.22
N GLN A 44 11.30 -9.68 3.20
CA GLN A 44 12.39 -8.95 3.84
C GLN A 44 12.47 -9.26 5.34
N THR A 45 11.32 -9.32 6.02
CA THR A 45 11.24 -9.67 7.44
C THR A 45 11.69 -11.12 7.69
N MET A 46 11.23 -12.07 6.89
CA MET A 46 11.50 -13.50 7.07
C MET A 46 12.94 -13.88 6.76
N VAL A 47 13.55 -13.29 5.74
CA VAL A 47 14.96 -13.53 5.41
C VAL A 47 15.83 -13.10 6.59
N ALA A 48 15.64 -11.88 7.09
CA ALA A 48 16.38 -11.38 8.25
C ALA A 48 16.11 -12.21 9.52
N LEU A 49 14.83 -12.48 9.82
CA LEU A 49 14.44 -13.26 11.01
C LEU A 49 14.98 -14.69 10.98
N SER A 50 15.07 -15.34 9.81
CA SER A 50 15.60 -16.70 9.68
C SER A 50 17.06 -16.81 10.13
N VAL A 51 17.87 -15.78 9.85
CA VAL A 51 19.26 -15.70 10.32
C VAL A 51 19.28 -15.52 11.84
N VAL A 52 18.46 -14.62 12.38
CA VAL A 52 18.36 -14.40 13.83
C VAL A 52 17.95 -15.70 14.55
N GLU A 53 16.99 -16.45 14.02
CA GLU A 53 16.57 -17.73 14.61
C GLU A 53 17.62 -18.84 14.49
N ALA A 54 18.45 -18.82 13.45
CA ALA A 54 19.56 -19.74 13.30
C ALA A 54 20.67 -19.47 14.33
N LEU A 55 20.94 -18.20 14.62
CA LEU A 55 21.97 -17.75 15.56
C LEU A 55 21.49 -17.74 17.02
N ARG A 56 20.20 -17.56 17.26
CA ARG A 56 19.55 -17.47 18.59
C ARG A 56 20.25 -16.47 19.53
N PRO A 57 20.51 -15.23 19.09
CA PRO A 57 21.25 -14.27 19.89
C PRO A 57 20.44 -13.91 21.14
N VAL A 58 21.12 -13.80 22.28
CA VAL A 58 20.57 -13.26 23.52
C VAL A 58 21.55 -12.21 24.00
N ARG A 59 21.14 -10.94 24.13
CA ARG A 59 22.01 -9.91 24.71
C ARG A 59 21.94 -9.92 26.24
N SER A 60 22.69 -10.84 26.85
CA SER A 60 23.40 -10.66 28.13
C SER A 60 24.83 -11.24 27.96
N SER A 61 25.85 -10.58 28.55
CA SER A 61 27.25 -10.66 28.09
C SER A 61 27.97 -12.02 28.21
N HIS A 62 28.90 -12.22 27.27
CA HIS A 62 29.96 -13.23 27.09
C HIS A 62 29.54 -14.64 26.63
N ILE A 63 30.00 -14.97 25.40
CA ILE A 63 29.45 -15.89 24.39
C ILE A 63 30.08 -17.30 24.46
N ASP A 64 29.40 -18.36 23.98
CA ASP A 64 29.82 -19.15 22.78
C ASP A 64 28.73 -20.15 22.30
N LEU A 65 28.54 -20.25 20.98
CA LEU A 65 27.82 -21.34 20.29
C LEU A 65 28.53 -21.70 18.98
N SER A 66 29.75 -22.23 19.07
CA SER A 66 30.34 -23.03 18.00
C SER A 66 29.82 -24.46 18.09
N GLU A 67 28.94 -24.84 17.17
CA GLU A 67 28.92 -26.13 16.46
C GLU A 67 27.61 -26.19 15.65
N ILE A 68 27.71 -26.18 14.31
CA ILE A 68 26.89 -26.95 13.34
C ILE A 68 27.02 -26.32 11.92
N GLY A 69 27.60 -27.11 10.99
CA GLY A 69 27.23 -27.19 9.57
C GLY A 69 27.81 -26.16 8.58
N GLY A 70 28.68 -26.59 7.67
CA GLY A 70 29.22 -25.74 6.58
C GLY A 70 28.16 -25.12 5.65
N LEU A 71 27.03 -25.80 5.42
CA LEU A 71 25.90 -25.27 4.65
C LEU A 71 25.17 -24.11 5.37
N ARG A 72 25.10 -24.14 6.70
CA ARG A 72 24.46 -23.08 7.50
C ARG A 72 25.25 -21.78 7.45
N ARG A 73 26.59 -21.86 7.58
CA ARG A 73 27.44 -20.68 7.41
C ARG A 73 27.33 -20.07 6.01
N HIS A 74 27.22 -20.91 4.98
CA HIS A 74 27.00 -20.41 3.62
C HIS A 74 25.64 -19.70 3.47
N ALA A 75 24.55 -20.30 3.98
CA ALA A 75 23.22 -19.69 3.93
C ALA A 75 23.16 -18.34 4.68
N VAL A 76 23.79 -18.25 5.86
CA VAL A 76 23.93 -16.98 6.60
C VAL A 76 24.66 -15.93 5.77
N GLY A 77 25.78 -16.29 5.12
CA GLY A 77 26.50 -15.37 4.25
C GLY A 77 25.72 -14.95 3.00
N VAL A 78 24.85 -15.82 2.47
CA VAL A 78 23.93 -15.47 1.37
C VAL A 78 22.87 -14.47 1.86
N ALA A 79 22.24 -14.74 3.00
CA ALA A 79 21.22 -13.85 3.58
C ALA A 79 21.78 -12.48 3.94
N GLU A 80 23.00 -12.42 4.50
CA GLU A 80 23.67 -11.16 4.78
C GLU A 80 23.90 -10.34 3.51
N ARG A 81 24.42 -10.96 2.44
CA ARG A 81 24.59 -10.27 1.14
C ARG A 81 23.25 -9.79 0.59
N TRP A 82 22.22 -10.63 0.64
CA TRP A 82 20.88 -10.29 0.17
C TRP A 82 20.32 -9.05 0.87
N VAL A 83 20.47 -8.97 2.20
CA VAL A 83 20.05 -7.81 3.00
C VAL A 83 20.88 -6.59 2.62
N ARG A 84 22.20 -6.70 2.53
CA ARG A 84 23.07 -5.56 2.18
C ARG A 84 22.80 -5.00 0.79
N GLU A 85 22.53 -5.86 -0.19
CA GLU A 85 22.22 -5.49 -1.57
C GLU A 85 20.86 -4.76 -1.71
N ARG A 86 20.00 -4.82 -0.69
CA ARG A 86 18.63 -4.28 -0.69
C ARG A 86 18.42 -3.15 0.33
N GLN A 87 19.49 -2.61 0.88
CA GLN A 87 19.38 -1.41 1.71
C GLN A 87 19.13 -0.21 0.81
N GLU A 88 18.02 0.48 1.05
CA GLU A 88 17.60 1.66 0.28
C GLU A 88 18.49 2.88 0.58
N ALA A 89 18.35 3.93 -0.22
CA ALA A 89 19.19 5.13 -0.12
C ALA A 89 19.05 5.82 1.25
N ASP A 90 17.85 5.85 1.82
CA ASP A 90 17.56 6.37 3.17
C ASP A 90 18.10 5.48 4.31
N GLY A 91 18.66 4.32 4.00
CA GLY A 91 19.20 3.36 4.96
C GLY A 91 18.18 2.32 5.43
N SER A 92 16.93 2.42 5.00
CA SER A 92 15.87 1.48 5.31
C SER A 92 15.98 0.18 4.52
N TRP A 93 15.08 -0.76 4.84
CA TRP A 93 14.80 -1.91 4.01
C TRP A 93 13.31 -1.86 3.66
N GLY A 94 13.02 -1.55 2.40
CA GLY A 94 11.65 -1.49 1.89
C GLY A 94 10.81 -0.36 2.46
N GLY A 95 11.39 0.67 3.06
CA GLY A 95 10.66 1.82 3.61
C GLY A 95 9.82 1.53 4.86
N ILE A 96 9.90 0.32 5.44
CA ILE A 96 8.98 -0.13 6.51
C ILE A 96 9.69 -0.63 7.76
N GLN A 97 9.07 -0.42 8.92
CA GLN A 97 9.68 -0.72 10.23
C GLN A 97 10.14 -2.18 10.43
N PRO A 98 9.35 -3.22 10.12
CA PRO A 98 9.71 -4.58 10.50
C PRO A 98 11.01 -5.09 9.87
N PRO A 99 11.18 -5.12 8.53
CA PRO A 99 12.42 -5.57 7.93
C PRO A 99 13.60 -4.68 8.29
N TRP A 100 13.41 -3.36 8.45
CA TRP A 100 14.49 -2.47 8.84
C TRP A 100 15.07 -2.85 10.22
N VAL A 101 14.20 -3.00 11.22
CA VAL A 101 14.63 -3.40 12.57
C VAL A 101 15.26 -4.79 12.57
N TRP A 102 14.68 -5.76 11.86
CA TRP A 102 15.23 -7.11 11.80
C TRP A 102 16.56 -7.19 11.05
N SER A 103 16.79 -6.38 10.01
CA SER A 103 18.07 -6.25 9.32
C SER A 103 19.16 -5.70 10.23
N LEU A 104 18.86 -4.65 11.01
CA LEU A 104 19.80 -4.11 12.01
C LEU A 104 20.11 -5.14 13.11
N VAL A 105 19.09 -5.85 13.62
CA VAL A 105 19.28 -6.91 14.61
C VAL A 105 20.13 -8.05 14.03
N MET A 106 19.90 -8.44 12.78
CA MET A 106 20.69 -9.45 12.08
C MET A 106 22.16 -9.02 11.98
N LEU A 107 22.43 -7.81 11.49
CA LEU A 107 23.79 -7.28 11.36
C LEU A 107 24.51 -7.24 12.72
N ALA A 108 23.83 -6.75 13.77
CA ALA A 108 24.38 -6.75 15.13
C ALA A 108 24.65 -8.17 15.67
N ALA A 109 23.78 -9.14 15.34
CA ALA A 109 23.97 -10.54 15.73
C ALA A 109 25.15 -11.22 15.00
N LEU A 110 25.46 -10.76 13.78
CA LEU A 110 26.63 -11.18 13.00
C LEU A 110 27.94 -10.50 13.46
N GLY A 111 27.86 -9.58 14.42
CA GLY A 111 29.02 -8.90 15.01
C GLY A 111 29.34 -7.54 14.38
N HIS A 112 28.48 -7.02 13.50
CA HIS A 112 28.65 -5.68 12.92
C HIS A 112 28.21 -4.58 13.89
N GLY A 113 29.03 -3.54 14.02
CA GLY A 113 28.76 -2.36 14.84
C GLY A 113 28.69 -1.08 14.02
N PHE A 114 28.99 0.06 14.67
CA PHE A 114 28.92 1.39 14.05
C PHE A 114 29.99 1.63 12.97
N GLU A 115 31.03 0.80 12.95
CA GLU A 115 32.07 0.78 11.92
C GLU A 115 31.62 0.13 10.60
N ASP A 116 30.52 -0.64 10.61
CA ASP A 116 29.92 -1.19 9.40
C ASP A 116 29.02 -0.14 8.73
N GLU A 117 29.28 0.15 7.45
CA GLU A 117 28.57 1.19 6.70
C GLU A 117 27.06 0.91 6.57
N THR A 118 26.68 -0.32 6.27
CA THR A 118 25.26 -0.71 6.16
C THR A 118 24.55 -0.53 7.50
N PHE A 119 25.17 -0.98 8.60
CA PHE A 119 24.63 -0.83 9.94
C PHE A 119 24.50 0.65 10.33
N ALA A 120 25.54 1.45 10.11
CA ALA A 120 25.57 2.87 10.45
C ALA A 120 24.52 3.67 9.67
N ARG A 121 24.39 3.42 8.35
CA ARG A 121 23.35 4.03 7.51
C ARG A 121 21.95 3.67 7.99
N GLY A 122 21.72 2.39 8.31
CA GLY A 122 20.42 1.94 8.78
C GLY A 122 20.02 2.56 10.11
N LEU A 123 20.97 2.79 11.03
CA LEU A 123 20.66 3.47 12.28
C LEU A 123 20.44 4.99 12.09
N ALA A 124 21.24 5.63 11.24
CA ALA A 124 21.10 7.05 10.94
C ALA A 124 19.77 7.37 10.24
N GLY A 125 19.35 6.53 9.29
CA GLY A 125 18.08 6.70 8.57
C GLY A 125 16.86 6.68 9.48
N TRP A 126 16.93 5.95 10.61
CA TRP A 126 15.83 5.84 11.57
C TRP A 126 15.40 7.22 12.12
N GLU A 127 16.33 8.18 12.22
CA GLU A 127 16.00 9.55 12.67
C GLU A 127 14.97 10.24 11.76
N ARG A 128 15.00 9.98 10.46
CA ARG A 128 14.08 10.56 9.47
C ARG A 128 12.64 10.06 9.62
N PHE A 129 12.47 8.87 10.22
CA PHE A 129 11.18 8.24 10.52
C PHE A 129 10.65 8.58 11.92
N MET A 130 11.37 9.38 12.71
CA MET A 130 10.91 9.80 14.03
C MET A 130 10.20 11.15 13.96
N VAL A 131 8.91 11.17 14.30
CA VAL A 131 8.15 12.42 14.45
C VAL A 131 8.18 12.89 15.90
N ARG A 132 8.61 14.15 16.08
CA ARG A 132 8.55 14.86 17.36
C ARG A 132 7.18 15.53 17.49
N ASP A 133 6.42 15.13 18.49
CA ASP A 133 5.11 15.67 18.81
C ASP A 133 5.09 16.13 20.28
N GLY A 134 5.46 17.40 20.49
CA GLY A 134 5.64 17.96 21.83
C GLY A 134 6.72 17.21 22.62
N ASP A 135 6.32 16.56 23.71
CA ASP A 135 7.18 15.72 24.57
C ASP A 135 7.27 14.26 24.11
N ARG A 136 6.58 13.90 23.01
CA ARG A 136 6.55 12.54 22.46
C ARG A 136 7.45 12.42 21.24
N LEU A 137 8.02 11.24 21.09
CA LEU A 137 8.74 10.82 19.89
C LEU A 137 8.07 9.54 19.38
N ARG A 138 7.46 9.60 18.20
CA ARG A 138 6.77 8.46 17.60
C ARG A 138 7.51 8.00 16.33
N PRO A 139 7.83 6.71 16.17
CA PRO A 139 8.29 6.19 14.90
C PRO A 139 7.12 6.10 13.92
N GLU A 140 7.35 6.49 12.68
CA GLU A 140 6.45 6.18 11.57
C GLU A 140 6.69 4.73 11.12
N ALA A 141 5.61 4.04 10.77
CA ALA A 141 5.74 2.66 10.27
C ALA A 141 6.23 2.61 8.83
N CYS A 142 5.86 3.64 8.06
CA CYS A 142 6.24 3.98 6.69
C CYS A 142 6.00 5.50 6.50
N GLN A 143 6.54 6.10 5.44
CA GLN A 143 6.29 7.50 5.06
C GLN A 143 5.56 7.55 3.72
N SER A 144 4.54 8.40 3.59
CA SER A 144 3.63 8.43 2.43
C SER A 144 3.79 9.61 1.45
N PRO A 145 4.99 10.19 1.22
CA PRO A 145 5.13 11.45 0.51
C PRO A 145 4.71 11.40 -0.97
N VAL A 146 4.99 10.31 -1.68
CA VAL A 146 4.65 10.18 -3.11
C VAL A 146 3.14 10.08 -3.26
N TRP A 147 2.53 9.15 -2.52
CA TRP A 147 1.09 8.96 -2.42
C TRP A 147 0.35 10.26 -2.06
N ASP A 148 0.79 10.92 -0.99
CA ASP A 148 0.16 12.16 -0.51
C ASP A 148 0.27 13.29 -1.53
N THR A 149 1.41 13.41 -2.21
CA THR A 149 1.65 14.45 -3.21
C THR A 149 0.78 14.23 -4.45
N ALA A 150 0.71 13.01 -4.96
CA ALA A 150 -0.09 12.68 -6.13
C ALA A 150 -1.59 12.89 -5.87
N LEU A 151 -2.11 12.44 -4.72
CA LEU A 151 -3.48 12.71 -4.30
C LEU A 151 -3.76 14.21 -4.11
N ALA A 152 -2.81 14.97 -3.55
CA ALA A 152 -2.96 16.41 -3.40
C ALA A 152 -3.02 17.15 -4.75
N VAL A 153 -2.20 16.74 -5.73
CA VAL A 153 -2.27 17.25 -7.10
C VAL A 153 -3.65 17.01 -7.69
N LEU A 154 -4.14 15.76 -7.64
CA LEU A 154 -5.48 15.41 -8.15
C LEU A 154 -6.58 16.22 -7.46
N ALA A 155 -6.52 16.35 -6.14
CA ALA A 155 -7.50 17.10 -5.35
C ALA A 155 -7.52 18.60 -5.72
N LEU A 156 -6.34 19.22 -5.87
CA LEU A 156 -6.23 20.64 -6.23
C LEU A 156 -6.66 20.89 -7.68
N ARG A 157 -6.34 19.98 -8.61
CA ARG A 157 -6.78 20.04 -10.00
C ARG A 157 -8.31 19.95 -10.09
N ALA A 158 -8.93 18.97 -9.42
CA ALA A 158 -10.39 18.85 -9.34
C ALA A 158 -11.05 20.05 -8.63
N ALA A 159 -10.34 20.70 -7.70
CA ALA A 159 -10.77 21.94 -7.05
C ALA A 159 -10.61 23.18 -7.96
N GLY A 160 -10.08 23.05 -9.18
CA GLY A 160 -10.01 24.10 -10.19
C GLY A 160 -8.73 24.93 -10.15
N VAL A 161 -7.69 24.48 -9.44
CA VAL A 161 -6.36 25.09 -9.56
C VAL A 161 -5.81 24.78 -10.97
N PRO A 162 -5.37 25.78 -11.76
CA PRO A 162 -4.84 25.55 -13.10
C PRO A 162 -3.63 24.62 -13.09
N ALA A 163 -3.47 23.80 -14.14
CA ALA A 163 -2.32 22.90 -14.26
C ALA A 163 -0.99 23.67 -14.20
N GLU A 164 -0.95 24.88 -14.75
CA GLU A 164 0.21 25.77 -14.80
C GLU A 164 0.54 26.46 -13.47
N ASP A 165 -0.22 26.21 -12.39
CA ASP A 165 0.09 26.76 -11.08
C ASP A 165 1.51 26.35 -10.68
N PRO A 166 2.41 27.30 -10.33
CA PRO A 166 3.80 26.98 -10.05
C PRO A 166 4.01 25.94 -8.95
N ARG A 167 3.07 25.83 -8.01
CA ARG A 167 3.13 24.83 -6.92
C ARG A 167 2.81 23.44 -7.43
N LEU A 168 1.84 23.32 -8.34
CA LEU A 168 1.48 22.05 -8.97
C LEU A 168 2.57 21.59 -9.95
N GLN A 169 3.16 22.51 -10.72
CA GLN A 169 4.30 22.21 -11.57
C GLN A 169 5.51 21.74 -10.75
N ALA A 170 5.80 22.40 -9.62
CA ALA A 170 6.86 21.94 -8.72
C ALA A 170 6.59 20.56 -8.11
N ALA A 171 5.33 20.25 -7.77
CA ALA A 171 4.93 18.92 -7.31
C ALA A 171 5.08 17.87 -8.41
N GLY A 172 4.65 18.18 -9.64
CA GLY A 172 4.81 17.31 -10.80
C GLY A 172 6.28 17.06 -11.16
N ASP A 173 7.12 18.10 -11.16
CA ASP A 173 8.56 17.98 -11.34
C ASP A 173 9.22 17.13 -10.25
N TRP A 174 8.70 17.19 -9.02
CA TRP A 174 9.15 16.31 -7.94
C TRP A 174 8.74 14.86 -8.21
N LEU A 175 7.47 14.59 -8.51
CA LEU A 175 7.00 13.25 -8.86
C LEU A 175 7.78 12.64 -10.04
N LEU A 176 8.16 13.45 -11.04
CA LEU A 176 9.00 12.99 -12.16
C LEU A 176 10.42 12.58 -11.71
N ARG A 177 10.96 13.18 -10.65
CA ARG A 177 12.26 12.78 -10.10
C ARG A 177 12.18 11.51 -9.28
N GLU A 178 11.02 11.22 -8.68
CA GLU A 178 10.77 10.01 -7.90
C GLU A 178 10.42 8.79 -8.78
N GLU A 179 10.48 8.90 -10.12
CA GLU A 179 10.26 7.76 -11.00
C GLU A 179 11.36 6.71 -10.80
N VAL A 180 10.96 5.48 -10.45
CA VAL A 180 11.87 4.36 -10.25
C VAL A 180 12.36 3.85 -11.60
N THR A 181 13.66 4.04 -11.85
CA THR A 181 14.36 3.54 -13.04
C THR A 181 15.20 2.28 -12.77
N ALA A 182 15.22 1.81 -11.52
CA ALA A 182 15.91 0.59 -11.11
C ALA A 182 15.01 -0.66 -11.22
N ARG A 183 15.63 -1.83 -11.31
CA ARG A 183 14.92 -3.12 -11.24
C ARG A 183 14.85 -3.58 -9.80
N GLY A 184 13.64 -3.59 -9.25
CA GLY A 184 13.34 -4.11 -7.92
C GLY A 184 13.12 -5.63 -7.88
N ASP A 185 12.67 -6.11 -6.73
CA ASP A 185 12.40 -7.54 -6.50
C ASP A 185 11.29 -8.09 -7.42
N TRP A 186 10.36 -7.22 -7.87
CA TRP A 186 9.33 -7.55 -8.86
C TRP A 186 9.91 -8.14 -10.18
N ALA A 187 11.14 -7.74 -10.52
CA ALA A 187 11.82 -8.21 -11.73
C ALA A 187 12.16 -9.70 -11.67
N VAL A 188 12.12 -10.35 -10.50
CA VAL A 188 12.27 -11.80 -10.38
C VAL A 188 11.19 -12.54 -11.17
N ARG A 189 9.95 -12.03 -11.15
CA ARG A 189 8.82 -12.61 -11.90
C ARG A 189 8.61 -11.95 -13.26
N ARG A 190 9.19 -10.77 -13.48
CA ARG A 190 9.11 -9.99 -14.73
C ARG A 190 10.49 -9.50 -15.19
N PRO A 191 11.45 -10.39 -15.49
CA PRO A 191 12.85 -9.99 -15.75
C PRO A 191 13.04 -9.19 -17.04
N ALA A 192 12.10 -9.28 -17.98
CA ALA A 192 12.14 -8.54 -19.24
C ALA A 192 11.37 -7.20 -19.20
N LEU A 193 10.51 -6.98 -18.20
CA LEU A 193 9.71 -5.76 -18.08
C LEU A 193 10.63 -4.58 -17.76
N ALA A 194 10.47 -3.46 -18.45
CA ALA A 194 11.23 -2.24 -18.16
C ALA A 194 10.72 -1.59 -16.86
N PRO A 195 11.60 -0.94 -16.08
CA PRO A 195 11.19 -0.16 -14.92
C PRO A 195 10.40 1.09 -15.34
N GLY A 196 9.51 1.55 -14.46
CA GLY A 196 8.68 2.73 -14.68
C GLY A 196 7.64 2.95 -13.57
N GLY A 197 7.85 2.39 -12.38
CA GLY A 197 6.94 2.53 -11.25
C GLY A 197 7.31 3.72 -10.36
N TRP A 198 6.50 3.95 -9.34
CA TRP A 198 6.78 4.85 -8.22
C TRP A 198 6.64 4.06 -6.93
N ALA A 199 7.38 4.46 -5.90
CA ALA A 199 7.24 3.90 -4.57
C ALA A 199 6.46 4.86 -3.67
N PHE A 200 5.97 4.34 -2.55
CA PHE A 200 5.24 5.10 -1.54
C PHE A 200 6.12 6.12 -0.79
N GLU A 201 7.34 5.72 -0.40
CA GLU A 201 8.34 6.52 0.31
C GLU A 201 9.19 7.42 -0.62
N PHE A 202 10.07 8.24 -0.03
CA PHE A 202 11.06 9.05 -0.77
C PHE A 202 12.16 8.22 -1.45
N ASP A 203 12.58 7.13 -0.81
CA ASP A 203 13.78 6.39 -1.19
C ASP A 203 13.48 4.89 -1.03
N ASN A 204 12.86 4.27 -2.05
CA ASN A 204 12.43 2.87 -2.00
C ASN A 204 12.42 2.21 -3.40
N ASP A 205 13.52 2.40 -4.15
CA ASP A 205 13.62 2.08 -5.57
C ASP A 205 13.50 0.57 -5.88
N LEU A 206 13.72 -0.31 -4.90
CA LEU A 206 13.60 -1.75 -5.11
C LEU A 206 12.16 -2.26 -4.92
N TYR A 207 11.26 -1.40 -4.44
CA TYR A 207 9.88 -1.75 -4.11
C TYR A 207 8.87 -0.70 -4.60
N PRO A 208 8.87 -0.32 -5.89
CA PRO A 208 7.75 0.44 -6.45
C PRO A 208 6.46 -0.39 -6.36
N ASP A 209 5.33 0.29 -6.23
CA ASP A 209 4.02 -0.32 -6.07
C ASP A 209 3.00 0.20 -7.09
N VAL A 210 1.95 -0.61 -7.29
CA VAL A 210 0.91 -0.41 -8.30
C VAL A 210 0.00 0.77 -7.96
N ASP A 211 -0.31 0.99 -6.69
CA ASP A 211 -1.19 2.07 -6.26
C ASP A 211 -0.54 3.43 -6.52
N ASP A 212 0.68 3.64 -6.05
CA ASP A 212 1.44 4.87 -6.27
C ASP A 212 1.70 5.10 -7.76
N ALA A 213 2.12 4.07 -8.51
CA ALA A 213 2.31 4.21 -9.95
C ALA A 213 1.03 4.65 -10.68
N ALA A 214 -0.14 4.09 -10.31
CA ALA A 214 -1.41 4.47 -10.92
C ALA A 214 -1.80 5.92 -10.59
N VAL A 215 -1.73 6.32 -9.32
CA VAL A 215 -2.15 7.66 -8.88
C VAL A 215 -1.18 8.74 -9.38
N VAL A 216 0.13 8.47 -9.43
CA VAL A 216 1.12 9.38 -10.03
C VAL A 216 0.90 9.56 -11.52
N VAL A 217 0.62 8.46 -12.26
CA VAL A 217 0.27 8.54 -13.68
C VAL A 217 -0.95 9.44 -13.90
N LEU A 218 -2.00 9.30 -13.09
CA LEU A 218 -3.18 10.17 -13.17
C LEU A 218 -2.83 11.62 -12.86
N ALA A 219 -2.03 11.88 -11.82
CA ALA A 219 -1.62 13.22 -11.43
C ALA A 219 -0.80 13.92 -12.52
N LEU A 220 0.21 13.26 -13.11
CA LEU A 220 1.03 13.82 -14.18
C LEU A 220 0.21 14.13 -15.44
N ARG A 221 -0.77 13.28 -15.77
CA ARG A 221 -1.71 13.51 -16.87
C ARG A 221 -2.59 14.73 -16.62
N GLU A 222 -3.09 14.92 -15.41
CA GLU A 222 -3.86 16.11 -15.03
C GLU A 222 -3.06 17.41 -15.09
N LEU A 223 -1.72 17.30 -14.98
CA LEU A 223 -0.80 18.41 -15.16
C LEU A 223 -0.34 18.61 -16.61
N GLY A 224 -0.58 17.64 -17.49
CA GLY A 224 -0.14 17.69 -18.88
C GLY A 224 1.39 17.68 -19.03
N ILE A 225 2.11 17.02 -18.12
CA ILE A 225 3.57 16.91 -18.14
C ILE A 225 4.02 15.45 -18.10
N GLY A 226 5.27 15.19 -18.52
CA GLY A 226 5.89 13.91 -18.27
C GLY A 226 5.40 12.75 -19.13
N ASP A 227 4.93 12.99 -20.36
CA ASP A 227 4.35 11.98 -21.27
C ASP A 227 5.17 10.69 -21.37
N ASP A 228 6.50 10.80 -21.40
CA ASP A 228 7.39 9.64 -21.45
C ASP A 228 7.41 8.82 -20.16
N ALA A 229 7.34 9.49 -18.99
CA ALA A 229 7.23 8.83 -17.69
C ALA A 229 5.84 8.20 -17.54
N VAL A 230 4.78 8.92 -17.92
CA VAL A 230 3.40 8.39 -17.96
C VAL A 230 3.31 7.13 -18.80
N ARG A 231 3.91 7.12 -19.99
CA ARG A 231 3.94 5.93 -20.86
C ARG A 231 4.68 4.77 -20.19
N ARG A 232 5.84 5.00 -19.58
CA ARG A 232 6.58 3.95 -18.85
C ARG A 232 5.80 3.42 -17.65
N GLY A 233 5.10 4.29 -16.92
CA GLY A 233 4.19 3.92 -15.84
C GLY A 233 3.07 3.00 -16.31
N LEU A 234 2.40 3.36 -17.40
CA LEU A 234 1.35 2.53 -17.99
C LEU A 234 1.89 1.19 -18.49
N ASP A 235 3.06 1.18 -19.16
CA ASP A 235 3.72 -0.06 -19.62
C ASP A 235 4.10 -0.96 -18.43
N TRP A 236 4.58 -0.37 -17.33
CA TRP A 236 4.93 -1.08 -16.10
C TRP A 236 3.68 -1.66 -15.43
N LEU A 237 2.60 -0.88 -15.28
CA LEU A 237 1.31 -1.35 -14.75
C LEU A 237 0.79 -2.55 -15.55
N VAL A 238 0.79 -2.50 -16.88
CA VAL A 238 0.40 -3.64 -17.73
C VAL A 238 1.28 -4.87 -17.45
N GLY A 239 2.60 -4.69 -17.34
CA GLY A 239 3.54 -5.78 -17.08
C GLY A 239 3.39 -6.40 -15.69
N MET A 240 2.88 -5.64 -14.72
CA MET A 240 2.65 -6.06 -13.34
C MET A 240 1.29 -6.76 -13.11
N GLN A 241 0.47 -6.91 -14.15
CA GLN A 241 -0.79 -7.65 -14.04
C GLN A 241 -0.55 -9.13 -13.72
N SER A 242 -1.28 -9.66 -12.75
CA SER A 242 -1.30 -11.09 -12.42
C SER A 242 -2.11 -11.89 -13.43
N ARG A 243 -1.83 -13.18 -13.55
CA ARG A 243 -2.48 -14.05 -14.56
C ARG A 243 -3.98 -14.19 -14.36
N ASN A 244 -4.49 -13.95 -13.16
CA ASN A 244 -5.92 -13.96 -12.86
C ASN A 244 -6.64 -12.69 -13.37
N GLY A 245 -5.91 -11.66 -13.82
CA GLY A 245 -6.45 -10.39 -14.31
C GLY A 245 -6.31 -9.24 -13.32
N GLY A 246 -6.14 -9.49 -12.03
CA GLY A 246 -5.98 -8.45 -11.01
C GLY A 246 -4.53 -8.01 -10.78
N TRP A 247 -4.36 -7.02 -9.91
CA TRP A 247 -3.07 -6.51 -9.44
C TRP A 247 -2.94 -6.64 -7.92
N GLY A 248 -1.80 -7.18 -7.47
CA GLY A 248 -1.28 -7.00 -6.11
C GLY A 248 -0.51 -5.69 -6.02
N ALA A 249 -0.04 -5.31 -4.83
CA ALA A 249 0.60 -4.02 -4.63
C ALA A 249 2.03 -3.98 -5.23
N PHE A 250 2.84 -5.01 -5.06
CA PHE A 250 4.28 -5.00 -5.39
C PHE A 250 4.72 -6.14 -6.30
N ASP A 251 4.07 -7.30 -6.23
CA ASP A 251 4.51 -8.52 -6.91
C ASP A 251 3.40 -9.12 -7.80
N VAL A 252 3.84 -9.87 -8.81
CA VAL A 252 2.93 -10.56 -9.72
C VAL A 252 2.70 -12.01 -9.32
N ASP A 253 1.46 -12.51 -9.37
CA ASP A 253 1.10 -13.89 -9.01
C ASP A 253 1.60 -14.30 -7.59
N ASN A 254 1.59 -13.36 -6.63
CA ASN A 254 2.01 -13.60 -5.24
C ASN A 254 0.85 -14.18 -4.40
N GLU A 255 0.36 -15.35 -4.79
CA GLU A 255 -0.86 -15.97 -4.25
C GLU A 255 -0.59 -17.32 -3.55
N ALA A 256 0.57 -17.47 -2.93
CA ALA A 256 0.95 -18.70 -2.22
C ALA A 256 0.19 -18.86 -0.89
N LEU A 257 -1.14 -18.87 -0.90
CA LEU A 257 -2.02 -18.83 0.28
C LEU A 257 -1.81 -20.01 1.25
N TRP A 258 -1.15 -21.08 0.82
CA TRP A 258 -0.78 -22.18 1.72
C TRP A 258 0.26 -21.75 2.78
N LEU A 259 0.97 -20.62 2.58
CA LEU A 259 1.89 -20.03 3.55
C LEU A 259 1.22 -19.66 4.87
N TYR A 260 -0.08 -19.31 4.87
CA TYR A 260 -0.83 -19.04 6.10
C TYR A 260 -1.01 -20.28 7.00
N LYS A 261 -0.67 -21.48 6.52
CA LYS A 261 -0.63 -22.70 7.34
C LYS A 261 0.67 -22.84 8.13
N LEU A 262 1.69 -22.03 7.83
CA LEU A 262 2.95 -22.04 8.55
C LEU A 262 2.79 -21.30 9.88
N PRO A 263 3.26 -21.88 11.01
CA PRO A 263 3.09 -21.26 12.33
C PRO A 263 3.74 -19.88 12.50
N ILE A 264 4.68 -19.47 11.61
CA ILE A 264 5.26 -18.13 11.67
C ILE A 264 4.40 -17.06 10.98
N CYS A 265 3.48 -17.47 10.11
CA CYS A 265 2.54 -16.57 9.44
C CYS A 265 1.32 -16.33 10.35
N ASP A 266 1.55 -16.06 11.64
CA ASP A 266 0.52 -15.88 12.67
C ASP A 266 0.09 -14.42 12.88
N PHE A 267 0.61 -13.50 12.06
CA PHE A 267 0.33 -12.07 12.11
C PHE A 267 0.31 -11.46 10.70
N GLY A 268 -0.74 -10.71 10.40
CA GLY A 268 -0.90 -9.91 9.19
C GLY A 268 -1.08 -10.74 7.91
N LYS A 269 -0.82 -10.08 6.77
CA LYS A 269 -0.77 -10.71 5.45
C LYS A 269 0.67 -11.04 5.09
N VAL A 270 0.90 -12.25 4.55
CA VAL A 270 2.25 -12.72 4.16
C VAL A 270 2.40 -12.93 2.66
N THR A 271 1.30 -12.79 1.92
CA THR A 271 1.20 -12.82 0.46
C THR A 271 0.65 -11.48 -0.04
N ASP A 272 0.91 -11.20 -1.31
CA ASP A 272 0.50 -10.00 -2.03
C ASP A 272 -0.44 -10.39 -3.18
N GLU A 273 -1.50 -11.12 -2.82
CA GLU A 273 -2.53 -11.50 -3.80
C GLU A 273 -3.25 -10.26 -4.35
N PRO A 274 -3.71 -10.30 -5.61
CA PRO A 274 -4.49 -9.23 -6.18
C PRO A 274 -5.71 -8.79 -5.36
N THR A 275 -5.94 -7.48 -5.26
CA THR A 275 -7.05 -6.90 -4.50
C THR A 275 -7.86 -5.87 -5.30
N ALA A 276 -9.12 -5.69 -4.88
CA ALA A 276 -10.10 -4.88 -5.60
C ALA A 276 -9.72 -3.40 -5.70
N ASP A 277 -9.17 -2.83 -4.63
CA ASP A 277 -8.70 -1.44 -4.58
C ASP A 277 -7.49 -1.20 -5.49
N VAL A 278 -6.45 -2.03 -5.40
CA VAL A 278 -5.25 -1.91 -6.25
C VAL A 278 -5.60 -2.11 -7.73
N THR A 279 -6.42 -3.11 -8.02
CA THR A 279 -6.91 -3.35 -9.37
C THR A 279 -7.75 -2.17 -9.88
N ALA A 280 -8.57 -1.56 -9.02
CA ALA A 280 -9.35 -0.39 -9.39
C ALA A 280 -8.45 0.81 -9.74
N HIS A 281 -7.43 1.13 -8.95
CA HIS A 281 -6.53 2.24 -9.28
C HIS A 281 -5.75 1.98 -10.58
N ALA A 282 -5.23 0.77 -10.79
CA ALA A 282 -4.59 0.38 -12.04
C ALA A 282 -5.55 0.56 -13.23
N LEU A 283 -6.80 0.13 -13.09
CA LEU A 283 -7.84 0.30 -14.12
C LEU A 283 -8.23 1.77 -14.34
N GLU A 284 -8.30 2.61 -13.31
CA GLU A 284 -8.54 4.05 -13.48
C GLU A 284 -7.43 4.68 -14.34
N ALA A 285 -6.16 4.37 -14.05
CA ALA A 285 -5.02 4.85 -14.85
C ALA A 285 -5.04 4.32 -16.30
N LEU A 286 -5.28 3.01 -16.48
CA LEU A 286 -5.26 2.35 -17.78
C LEU A 286 -6.48 2.68 -18.65
N GLY A 287 -7.67 2.86 -18.07
CA GLY A 287 -8.92 3.15 -18.76
C GLY A 287 -8.89 4.48 -19.51
N HIS A 288 -8.11 5.44 -19.00
CA HIS A 288 -7.88 6.70 -19.69
C HIS A 288 -6.86 6.61 -20.85
N ALA A 289 -6.16 5.49 -21.03
CA ALA A 289 -5.12 5.32 -22.05
C ALA A 289 -5.61 4.51 -23.26
N GLN A 290 -5.14 4.84 -24.47
CA GLN A 290 -5.45 4.08 -25.68
C GLN A 290 -4.54 2.84 -25.78
N GLY A 291 -5.07 1.72 -26.27
CA GLY A 291 -4.28 0.55 -26.68
C GLY A 291 -4.12 -0.59 -25.66
N ASN A 292 -4.74 -0.52 -24.49
CA ASN A 292 -4.61 -1.53 -23.43
C ASN A 292 -5.68 -2.63 -23.45
N GLY A 293 -6.26 -2.94 -24.63
CA GLY A 293 -7.53 -3.68 -24.75
C GLY A 293 -7.60 -4.99 -23.94
N ALA A 294 -6.66 -5.91 -24.12
CA ALA A 294 -6.71 -7.21 -23.44
C ALA A 294 -6.40 -7.16 -21.93
N PRO A 295 -5.33 -6.46 -21.47
CA PRO A 295 -5.10 -6.25 -20.03
C PRO A 295 -6.28 -5.55 -19.32
N LEU A 296 -6.86 -4.54 -19.96
CA LEU A 296 -7.99 -3.78 -19.43
C LEU A 296 -9.24 -4.65 -19.30
N GLU A 297 -9.55 -5.45 -20.32
CA GLU A 297 -10.68 -6.40 -20.32
C GLU A 297 -10.53 -7.45 -19.21
N ALA A 298 -9.33 -8.06 -19.09
CA ALA A 298 -9.07 -9.05 -18.03
C ALA A 298 -9.17 -8.46 -16.63
N GLY A 299 -8.67 -7.24 -16.42
CA GLY A 299 -8.77 -6.54 -15.15
C GLY A 299 -10.20 -6.15 -14.80
N LEU A 300 -10.97 -5.69 -15.79
CA LEU A 300 -12.38 -5.35 -15.63
C LEU A 300 -13.21 -6.60 -15.26
N ASP A 301 -13.01 -7.71 -15.97
CA ASP A 301 -13.68 -8.98 -15.68
C ASP A 301 -13.37 -9.46 -14.24
N TRP A 302 -12.10 -9.35 -13.84
CA TRP A 302 -11.67 -9.69 -12.49
C TRP A 302 -12.33 -8.80 -11.43
N LEU A 303 -12.31 -7.47 -11.62
CA LEU A 303 -12.91 -6.53 -10.67
C LEU A 303 -14.42 -6.75 -10.55
N LEU A 304 -15.12 -7.02 -11.66
CA LEU A 304 -16.54 -7.35 -11.65
C LEU A 304 -16.83 -8.67 -10.91
N ALA A 305 -15.95 -9.67 -11.03
CA ALA A 305 -16.08 -10.94 -10.33
C ALA A 305 -15.87 -10.82 -8.81
N GLU A 306 -15.03 -9.88 -8.37
CA GLU A 306 -14.75 -9.61 -6.95
C GLU A 306 -15.84 -8.77 -6.24
N GLN A 307 -16.89 -8.36 -6.94
CA GLN A 307 -17.98 -7.62 -6.31
C GLN A 307 -18.74 -8.51 -5.31
N GLU A 308 -18.83 -8.03 -4.06
CA GLU A 308 -19.56 -8.70 -2.98
C GLU A 308 -21.05 -8.84 -3.30
N ARG A 309 -21.73 -9.78 -2.65
CA ARG A 309 -23.18 -10.00 -2.87
C ARG A 309 -24.04 -8.80 -2.51
N ASP A 310 -23.62 -8.02 -1.52
CA ASP A 310 -24.29 -6.77 -1.12
C ASP A 310 -24.10 -5.63 -2.13
N GLY A 311 -23.11 -5.72 -3.01
CA GLY A 311 -22.79 -4.73 -4.05
C GLY A 311 -21.50 -3.95 -3.79
N SER A 312 -20.87 -4.12 -2.62
CA SER A 312 -19.61 -3.48 -2.27
C SER A 312 -18.38 -4.18 -2.86
N TRP A 313 -17.21 -3.57 -2.71
CA TRP A 313 -15.91 -4.21 -2.88
C TRP A 313 -15.09 -4.09 -1.60
N PHE A 314 -14.32 -5.13 -1.29
CA PHE A 314 -13.41 -5.14 -0.14
C PHE A 314 -12.26 -4.13 -0.30
N GLY A 315 -11.94 -3.39 0.76
CA GLY A 315 -10.79 -2.47 0.81
C GLY A 315 -9.62 -3.10 1.54
N ARG A 316 -8.57 -3.47 0.82
CA ARG A 316 -7.36 -4.08 1.36
C ARG A 316 -6.46 -3.06 2.07
N TRP A 317 -6.35 -1.85 1.52
CA TRP A 317 -5.43 -0.80 1.97
C TRP A 317 -6.11 0.42 2.58
N GLY A 318 -7.43 0.54 2.44
CA GLY A 318 -8.27 1.53 3.13
C GLY A 318 -9.47 0.86 3.79
N VAL A 319 -9.94 1.41 4.91
CA VAL A 319 -11.01 0.85 5.74
C VAL A 319 -12.38 1.22 5.18
N ASN A 320 -13.20 0.29 4.71
CA ASN A 320 -12.95 -1.04 4.16
C ASN A 320 -13.81 -1.13 2.89
N HIS A 321 -15.08 -1.53 3.02
CA HIS A 321 -15.97 -1.65 1.88
C HIS A 321 -16.35 -0.29 1.27
N VAL A 322 -16.39 0.78 2.06
CA VAL A 322 -16.59 2.15 1.57
C VAL A 322 -15.40 2.58 0.72
N TYR A 323 -14.18 2.23 1.13
CA TYR A 323 -12.96 2.49 0.35
C TYR A 323 -12.93 1.68 -0.94
N GLY A 324 -13.05 0.35 -0.86
CA GLY A 324 -13.00 -0.52 -2.04
C GLY A 324 -14.07 -0.16 -3.08
N THR A 325 -15.29 0.17 -2.62
CA THR A 325 -16.37 0.64 -3.51
C THR A 325 -16.08 2.04 -4.07
N GLY A 326 -15.51 2.92 -3.24
CA GLY A 326 -15.06 4.26 -3.60
C GLY A 326 -13.96 4.29 -4.67
N ALA A 327 -13.12 3.25 -4.74
CA ALA A 327 -12.13 3.05 -5.80
C ALA A 327 -12.71 2.34 -7.02
N ALA A 328 -13.48 1.27 -6.81
CA ALA A 328 -14.01 0.44 -7.89
C ALA A 328 -14.94 1.22 -8.84
N VAL A 329 -15.87 2.03 -8.32
CA VAL A 329 -16.85 2.73 -9.17
C VAL A 329 -16.20 3.76 -10.12
N PRO A 330 -15.28 4.63 -9.67
CA PRO A 330 -14.47 5.47 -10.57
C PRO A 330 -13.69 4.68 -11.61
N ALA A 331 -13.08 3.56 -11.24
CA ALA A 331 -12.37 2.70 -12.18
C ALA A 331 -13.29 2.12 -13.27
N LEU A 332 -14.48 1.67 -12.91
CA LEU A 332 -15.47 1.18 -13.87
C LEU A 332 -15.91 2.30 -14.84
N GLU A 333 -16.11 3.53 -14.35
CA GLU A 333 -16.40 4.70 -15.19
C GLU A 333 -15.24 5.01 -16.15
N ALA A 334 -14.00 5.03 -15.66
CA ALA A 334 -12.80 5.27 -16.46
C ALA A 334 -12.62 4.21 -17.57
N CYS A 335 -13.03 2.97 -17.30
CA CYS A 335 -13.07 1.88 -18.28
C CYS A 335 -14.27 1.94 -19.25
N GLY A 336 -15.13 2.96 -19.15
CA GLY A 336 -16.24 3.21 -20.07
C GLY A 336 -17.53 2.47 -19.73
N LEU A 337 -17.68 1.91 -18.53
CA LEU A 337 -18.95 1.29 -18.15
C LEU A 337 -20.02 2.38 -17.91
N PRO A 338 -21.23 2.20 -18.46
CA PRO A 338 -22.28 3.20 -18.29
C PRO A 338 -22.83 3.19 -16.85
N PRO A 339 -23.31 4.32 -16.32
CA PRO A 339 -23.95 4.41 -15.00
C PRO A 339 -25.07 3.39 -14.73
N GLY A 340 -25.77 2.94 -15.79
CA GLY A 340 -26.81 1.92 -15.71
C GLY A 340 -26.31 0.49 -15.53
N HIS A 341 -25.00 0.24 -15.56
CA HIS A 341 -24.42 -1.09 -15.44
C HIS A 341 -24.85 -1.75 -14.11
N PRO A 342 -25.23 -3.05 -14.09
CA PRO A 342 -25.69 -3.72 -12.88
C PRO A 342 -24.73 -3.61 -11.69
N ALA A 343 -23.42 -3.70 -11.93
CA ALA A 343 -22.41 -3.59 -10.88
C ALA A 343 -22.44 -2.20 -10.21
N ILE A 344 -22.45 -1.12 -11.00
CA ILE A 344 -22.52 0.26 -10.50
C ILE A 344 -23.82 0.49 -9.73
N ARG A 345 -24.97 0.07 -10.28
CA ARG A 345 -26.26 0.24 -9.59
C ARG A 345 -26.32 -0.46 -8.23
N ARG A 346 -25.75 -1.67 -8.13
CA ARG A 346 -25.68 -2.40 -6.87
C ARG A 346 -24.76 -1.73 -5.87
N ALA A 347 -23.64 -1.19 -6.33
CA ALA A 347 -22.71 -0.43 -5.50
C ALA A 347 -23.36 0.82 -4.90
N LEU A 348 -24.06 1.61 -5.72
CA LEU A 348 -24.77 2.81 -5.25
C LEU A 348 -25.93 2.45 -4.31
N ALA A 349 -26.68 1.39 -4.62
CA ALA A 349 -27.75 0.92 -3.74
C ALA A 349 -27.20 0.44 -2.38
N TRP A 350 -26.01 -0.17 -2.36
CA TRP A 350 -25.33 -0.51 -1.12
C TRP A 350 -24.92 0.73 -0.34
N LEU A 351 -24.30 1.73 -0.99
CA LEU A 351 -23.95 3.01 -0.35
C LEU A 351 -25.20 3.69 0.25
N ASP A 352 -26.30 3.75 -0.49
CA ASP A 352 -27.57 4.29 0.01
C ASP A 352 -28.05 3.54 1.27
N SER A 353 -27.82 2.23 1.34
CA SER A 353 -28.23 1.41 2.49
C SER A 353 -27.38 1.63 3.76
N VAL A 354 -26.16 2.15 3.62
CA VAL A 354 -25.23 2.39 4.75
C VAL A 354 -25.00 3.87 5.04
N GLN A 355 -25.56 4.77 4.25
CA GLN A 355 -25.52 6.20 4.51
C GLN A 355 -26.20 6.53 5.85
N GLN A 356 -25.53 7.34 6.67
CA GLN A 356 -26.03 7.72 7.99
C GLN A 356 -27.07 8.85 7.88
N PRO A 357 -27.95 9.04 8.89
CA PRO A 357 -28.91 10.14 8.90
C PRO A 357 -28.30 11.55 8.75
N SER A 358 -27.01 11.69 9.09
CA SER A 358 -26.23 12.93 8.91
C SER A 358 -25.84 13.22 7.45
N GLY A 359 -26.05 12.27 6.54
CA GLY A 359 -25.54 12.24 5.17
C GLY A 359 -24.15 11.63 5.03
N ALA A 360 -23.48 11.35 6.16
CA ALA A 360 -22.09 10.89 6.18
C ALA A 360 -21.95 9.38 5.95
N PHE A 361 -20.70 8.99 5.70
CA PHE A 361 -20.25 7.61 5.75
C PHE A 361 -19.16 7.45 6.79
N GLY A 362 -19.11 6.27 7.37
CA GLY A 362 -18.14 5.90 8.38
C GLY A 362 -18.08 4.38 8.48
N GLU A 363 -16.89 3.82 8.49
CA GLU A 363 -16.67 2.38 8.57
C GLU A 363 -15.56 2.06 9.56
N ASP A 364 -15.88 1.19 10.51
CA ASP A 364 -14.99 0.81 11.60
C ASP A 364 -14.11 -0.38 11.19
N ILE A 365 -12.90 -0.45 11.75
CA ILE A 365 -11.94 -1.55 11.52
C ILE A 365 -12.53 -2.93 11.83
N ARG A 366 -13.57 -3.01 12.68
CA ARG A 366 -14.34 -4.24 12.93
C ARG A 366 -14.95 -4.83 11.67
N SER A 367 -15.17 -4.04 10.62
CA SER A 367 -15.66 -4.51 9.32
C SER A 367 -14.75 -5.57 8.68
N TYR A 368 -13.47 -5.66 9.06
CA TYR A 368 -12.59 -6.74 8.58
C TYR A 368 -12.89 -8.10 9.21
N ALA A 369 -13.50 -8.13 10.40
CA ALA A 369 -13.81 -9.37 11.14
C ALA A 369 -15.28 -9.75 11.08
N ASP A 370 -16.17 -8.76 11.06
CA ASP A 370 -17.61 -8.94 11.24
C ASP A 370 -18.37 -8.21 10.11
N PRO A 371 -19.02 -8.95 9.20
CA PRO A 371 -19.79 -8.38 8.10
C PRO A 371 -20.90 -7.43 8.53
N SER A 372 -21.39 -7.49 9.78
CA SER A 372 -22.40 -6.57 10.30
C SER A 372 -21.88 -5.14 10.49
N TRP A 373 -20.56 -4.94 10.45
CA TRP A 373 -19.88 -3.64 10.50
C TRP A 373 -19.56 -3.05 9.12
N ARG A 374 -19.87 -3.74 8.01
CA ARG A 374 -19.66 -3.22 6.66
C ARG A 374 -20.38 -1.89 6.46
N GLY A 375 -19.63 -0.86 6.10
CA GLY A 375 -20.12 0.51 5.96
C GLY A 375 -20.65 1.15 7.26
N ARG A 376 -20.29 0.62 8.44
CA ARG A 376 -20.76 1.13 9.74
C ARG A 376 -19.61 1.53 10.65
N GLY A 377 -19.69 2.73 11.21
CA GLY A 377 -18.66 3.30 12.07
C GLY A 377 -18.95 4.76 12.38
N ALA A 378 -18.07 5.40 13.15
CA ALA A 378 -18.12 6.85 13.33
C ALA A 378 -17.91 7.54 11.97
N PRO A 379 -18.66 8.61 11.64
CA PRO A 379 -18.54 9.27 10.36
C PRO A 379 -17.16 9.93 10.23
N THR A 380 -16.54 9.81 9.06
CA THR A 380 -15.23 10.41 8.77
C THR A 380 -15.28 11.21 7.47
N PRO A 381 -14.50 12.31 7.38
CA PRO A 381 -14.36 13.08 6.14
C PRO A 381 -13.89 12.22 4.96
N SER A 382 -12.84 11.40 5.14
CA SER A 382 -12.28 10.58 4.05
C SER A 382 -13.25 9.51 3.55
N GLN A 383 -13.92 8.76 4.44
CA GLN A 383 -14.89 7.73 4.02
C GLN A 383 -16.14 8.35 3.37
N THR A 384 -16.58 9.51 3.85
CA THR A 384 -17.68 10.25 3.20
C THR A 384 -17.27 10.72 1.80
N ALA A 385 -16.03 11.15 1.63
CA ALA A 385 -15.50 11.54 0.34
C ALA A 385 -15.38 10.35 -0.63
N TRP A 386 -14.97 9.15 -0.18
CA TRP A 386 -14.94 7.94 -1.03
C TRP A 386 -16.32 7.55 -1.54
N ALA A 387 -17.33 7.56 -0.67
CA ALA A 387 -18.71 7.34 -1.09
C ALA A 387 -19.18 8.42 -2.08
N LEU A 388 -18.82 9.69 -1.85
CA LEU A 388 -19.15 10.79 -2.74
C LEU A 388 -18.51 10.61 -4.13
N LEU A 389 -17.24 10.18 -4.20
CA LEU A 389 -16.57 9.86 -5.46
C LEU A 389 -17.32 8.76 -6.23
N ALA A 390 -17.72 7.68 -5.54
CA ALA A 390 -18.53 6.62 -6.16
C ALA A 390 -19.88 7.14 -6.67
N TYR A 391 -20.59 7.99 -5.93
CA TYR A 391 -21.84 8.57 -6.44
C TYR A 391 -21.63 9.45 -7.67
N VAL A 392 -20.57 10.27 -7.70
CA VAL A 392 -20.25 11.14 -8.83
C VAL A 392 -19.94 10.30 -10.07
N SER A 393 -19.05 9.33 -9.94
CA SER A 393 -18.65 8.45 -11.05
C SER A 393 -19.73 7.46 -11.48
N GLY A 394 -20.59 7.04 -10.55
CA GLY A 394 -21.74 6.19 -10.81
C GLY A 394 -22.92 6.92 -11.47
N GLY A 395 -22.76 8.17 -11.90
CA GLY A 395 -23.78 8.95 -12.58
C GLY A 395 -24.92 9.46 -11.67
N ALA A 396 -24.70 9.52 -10.36
CA ALA A 396 -25.65 9.97 -9.36
C ALA A 396 -25.29 11.36 -8.77
N ALA A 397 -24.54 12.20 -9.50
CA ALA A 397 -24.09 13.51 -9.04
C ALA A 397 -25.23 14.43 -8.52
N ALA A 398 -26.41 14.38 -9.15
CA ALA A 398 -27.59 15.17 -8.75
C ALA A 398 -28.50 14.46 -7.72
N GLY A 399 -28.10 13.28 -7.23
CA GLY A 399 -28.88 12.46 -6.29
C GLY A 399 -28.97 13.07 -4.88
N LEU A 400 -30.01 12.68 -4.14
CA LEU A 400 -30.22 13.12 -2.76
C LEU A 400 -29.06 12.66 -1.84
N SER A 401 -28.68 11.38 -1.92
CA SER A 401 -27.59 10.81 -1.12
C SER A 401 -26.27 11.55 -1.34
N THR A 402 -25.94 11.83 -2.60
CA THR A 402 -24.77 12.62 -3.02
C THR A 402 -24.77 14.01 -2.40
N ARG A 403 -25.90 14.71 -2.49
CA ARG A 403 -26.07 16.04 -1.91
C ARG A 403 -25.87 16.01 -0.39
N GLN A 404 -26.46 15.03 0.30
CA GLN A 404 -26.34 14.90 1.75
C GLN A 404 -24.90 14.61 2.18
N ALA A 405 -24.16 13.79 1.43
CA ALA A 405 -22.74 13.54 1.67
C ALA A 405 -21.89 14.81 1.50
N ALA A 406 -22.13 15.57 0.43
CA ALA A 406 -21.45 16.86 0.21
C ALA A 406 -21.80 17.89 1.30
N GLU A 407 -23.07 18.01 1.67
CA GLU A 407 -23.53 18.91 2.75
C GLU A 407 -22.95 18.50 4.12
N TYR A 408 -22.72 17.22 4.38
CA TYR A 408 -21.97 16.77 5.56
C TYR A 408 -20.55 17.32 5.54
N LEU A 409 -19.79 17.09 4.46
CA LEU A 409 -18.40 17.54 4.34
C LEU A 409 -18.29 19.06 4.54
N LEU A 410 -19.16 19.84 3.88
CA LEU A 410 -19.19 21.30 4.03
C LEU A 410 -19.52 21.74 5.47
N ARG A 411 -20.41 21.02 6.16
CA ARG A 411 -20.83 21.35 7.52
C ARG A 411 -19.77 21.04 8.57
N VAL A 412 -18.98 19.99 8.39
CA VAL A 412 -17.93 19.58 9.33
C VAL A 412 -16.55 20.15 9.01
N GLN A 413 -16.43 20.93 7.94
CA GLN A 413 -15.21 21.68 7.64
C GLN A 413 -14.97 22.72 8.74
N ARG A 414 -13.72 22.79 9.21
CA ARG A 414 -13.29 23.78 10.19
C ARG A 414 -13.14 25.17 9.57
N PRO A 415 -13.15 26.24 10.37
CA PRO A 415 -12.97 27.60 9.86
C PRO A 415 -11.65 27.86 9.12
N ASP A 416 -10.62 27.05 9.37
CA ASP A 416 -9.33 27.10 8.68
C ASP A 416 -9.28 26.25 7.40
N GLY A 417 -10.38 25.62 7.04
CA GLY A 417 -10.51 24.78 5.85
C GLY A 417 -10.11 23.31 6.06
N ASP A 418 -9.62 22.93 7.24
CA ASP A 418 -9.26 21.54 7.60
C ASP A 418 -10.51 20.72 7.98
N TRP A 419 -10.35 19.40 8.10
CA TRP A 419 -11.32 18.50 8.71
C TRP A 419 -10.68 17.70 9.83
N ASP A 420 -11.40 17.48 10.92
CA ASP A 420 -10.92 16.61 11.99
C ASP A 420 -11.19 15.13 11.65
N GLU A 421 -10.16 14.30 11.78
CA GLU A 421 -10.26 12.85 11.60
C GLU A 421 -9.33 12.13 12.58
N GLN A 422 -9.91 11.50 13.60
CA GLN A 422 -9.16 10.72 14.60
C GLN A 422 -9.23 9.21 14.35
N HIS A 423 -10.19 8.74 13.55
CA HIS A 423 -10.31 7.32 13.24
C HIS A 423 -9.26 6.93 12.20
N TYR A 424 -8.80 5.69 12.29
CA TYR A 424 -7.93 5.12 11.27
C TYR A 424 -8.78 4.76 10.06
N THR A 425 -8.38 5.27 8.91
CA THR A 425 -9.06 5.02 7.62
C THR A 425 -8.13 4.32 6.63
N GLY A 426 -6.84 4.19 6.94
CA GLY A 426 -5.88 3.35 6.22
C GLY A 426 -5.66 1.99 6.88
N THR A 427 -5.30 1.00 6.07
CA THR A 427 -5.05 -0.38 6.49
C THR A 427 -3.71 -0.84 5.96
N GLY A 428 -2.80 -1.26 6.84
CA GLY A 428 -1.61 -2.00 6.41
C GLY A 428 -1.88 -3.50 6.35
N PHE A 429 -2.39 -4.07 7.45
CA PHE A 429 -2.87 -5.45 7.51
C PHE A 429 -4.26 -5.49 8.18
N PRO A 430 -5.30 -6.06 7.51
CA PRO A 430 -6.64 -6.18 8.09
C PRO A 430 -6.62 -6.67 9.54
N LEU A 431 -7.24 -5.90 10.46
CA LEU A 431 -7.28 -6.08 11.92
C LEU A 431 -5.93 -5.98 12.67
N ASP A 432 -4.83 -6.37 12.07
CA ASP A 432 -3.53 -6.52 12.73
C ASP A 432 -2.70 -5.23 12.76
N PHE A 433 -2.82 -4.38 11.73
CA PHE A 433 -2.02 -3.16 11.62
C PHE A 433 -2.73 -2.05 10.82
N MET A 434 -3.15 -0.99 11.52
CA MET A 434 -3.92 0.13 10.96
C MET A 434 -3.04 1.37 10.79
N ILE A 435 -3.31 2.16 9.75
CA ILE A 435 -2.52 3.35 9.38
C ILE A 435 -3.43 4.58 9.40
N ARG A 436 -2.93 5.67 9.97
CA ARG A 436 -3.59 6.98 9.87
C ARG A 436 -2.84 7.82 8.84
N TYR A 437 -3.43 7.95 7.66
CA TYR A 437 -3.01 8.91 6.66
C TYR A 437 -3.50 10.30 7.06
N HIS A 438 -2.58 11.15 7.52
CA HIS A 438 -2.95 12.44 8.11
C HIS A 438 -3.55 13.42 7.08
N LEU A 439 -3.24 13.23 5.79
CA LEU A 439 -3.73 14.06 4.70
C LEU A 439 -5.05 13.58 4.09
N TYR A 440 -5.52 12.37 4.37
CA TYR A 440 -6.80 11.86 3.82
C TYR A 440 -8.00 12.73 4.16
N ARG A 441 -8.00 13.32 5.36
CA ARG A 441 -9.04 14.27 5.81
C ARG A 441 -9.06 15.57 5.01
N LEU A 442 -8.02 15.87 4.24
CA LEU A 442 -7.92 17.04 3.38
C LEU A 442 -8.07 16.66 1.90
N THR A 443 -7.24 15.72 1.43
CA THR A 443 -7.12 15.38 0.00
C THR A 443 -8.42 14.79 -0.54
N PHE A 444 -9.03 13.83 0.18
CA PHE A 444 -10.26 13.19 -0.31
C PHE A 444 -11.48 14.11 -0.31
N PRO A 445 -11.81 14.85 0.78
CA PRO A 445 -12.92 15.80 0.74
C PRO A 445 -12.77 16.84 -0.37
N LEU A 446 -11.57 17.37 -0.55
CA LEU A 446 -11.29 18.35 -1.60
C LEU A 446 -11.46 17.74 -3.01
N LEU A 447 -10.91 16.55 -3.24
CA LEU A 447 -11.06 15.81 -4.49
C LEU A 447 -12.53 15.50 -4.81
N ALA A 448 -13.27 14.98 -3.83
CA ALA A 448 -14.66 14.57 -4.02
C ALA A 448 -15.60 15.76 -4.27
N LEU A 449 -15.44 16.85 -3.51
CA LEU A 449 -16.21 18.09 -3.74
C LEU A 449 -15.83 18.75 -5.08
N GLY A 450 -14.54 18.69 -5.46
CA GLY A 450 -14.05 19.17 -6.76
C GLY A 450 -14.68 18.43 -7.94
N ARG A 451 -14.60 17.09 -7.93
CA ARG A 451 -15.22 16.24 -8.97
C ARG A 451 -16.74 16.40 -9.00
N LEU A 452 -17.41 16.53 -7.86
CA LEU A 452 -18.85 16.83 -7.81
C LEU A 452 -19.17 18.17 -8.48
N ARG A 453 -18.41 19.23 -8.17
CA ARG A 453 -18.58 20.55 -8.78
C ARG A 453 -18.43 20.49 -10.30
N GLU A 454 -17.40 19.80 -10.79
CA GLU A 454 -17.18 19.61 -12.23
C GLU A 454 -18.38 18.90 -12.88
N ARG A 455 -18.87 17.82 -12.26
CA ARG A 455 -19.99 17.03 -12.78
C ARG A 455 -21.34 17.74 -12.75
N LEU A 456 -21.54 18.71 -11.85
CA LEU A 456 -22.75 19.53 -11.78
C LEU A 456 -22.72 20.74 -12.72
N ASN A 457 -21.53 21.20 -13.12
CA ASN A 457 -21.34 22.38 -13.95
C ASN A 457 -21.11 22.07 -15.44
N GLY A 458 -20.64 20.86 -15.76
CA GLY A 458 -20.55 20.33 -17.13
C GLY A 458 -21.84 19.64 -17.54
#